data_AF-A0A956FIE5-F1
#
_entry.id   AF-A0A956FIE5-F1
#
_cell.length_a   1.000
_cell.length_b   1.000
_cell.length_c   1.000
_cell.angle_alpha   90.00
_cell.angle_beta   90.00
_cell.angle_gamma   90.00
#
_symmetry.space_group_name_H-M   'P 1'
#
loop_
_entity.id
_entity.type
_entity.pdbx_description
1 polymer ?
#
loop_
_entity_poly.entity_id
_entity_poly.type
_entity_poly.pdbx_seq_one_letter_code
_entity_poly.pdbx_strand_id
1 'polypeptide(L)'
;MHTDDRRVGRRVGWGVALLAGLTFLSPARSDAAEPRSKVILNGELVQVTFNDGDSFRVLSGDLAGAKARLAGYNTLESYGPVHQWGSWTAKELYVIAKMATLHARKGIWECTTDGDTDTYGRILVECPGLAEDLIRRGMAHALTVTDEPGEPAFLAAQHEAMEAKRGLWSHGIPPFILTSIHSVEEDTEGHGTYNRLVSTEDGHSMKWQHYNKYSECSKVCFMEYEVDPSKVEEVMAELRKDIAVASIIEPLDDATLRKLVEGFARFHLVDREVPKDDRDTLNTHLMGYVSKGSFGDAEPQASSCMIHIDFKRRFGTGRAACLK
;
A
#
# COMPACT_ATOMS: atom_id res chain seq x y z
N MET A 1 -77.14 71.21 31.21
CA MET A 1 -77.61 69.82 31.13
C MET A 1 -76.36 68.96 30.99
N HIS A 2 -76.03 68.17 32.02
CA HIS A 2 -75.03 67.08 32.08
C HIS A 2 -73.54 67.43 31.80
N THR A 3 -72.64 67.39 32.81
CA THR A 3 -71.82 66.22 33.28
C THR A 3 -70.94 65.64 32.14
N ASP A 4 -69.69 65.22 32.29
CA ASP A 4 -68.79 64.93 33.41
C ASP A 4 -67.38 64.66 32.85
N ASP A 5 -66.39 64.80 33.73
CA ASP A 5 -65.22 63.93 33.97
C ASP A 5 -64.23 63.36 32.92
N ARG A 6 -62.96 63.45 33.37
CA ARG A 6 -61.86 62.45 33.40
C ARG A 6 -60.94 62.17 32.20
N ARG A 7 -59.71 62.69 32.37
CA ARG A 7 -58.41 62.00 32.65
C ARG A 7 -57.90 60.81 31.80
N VAL A 8 -56.56 60.74 31.83
CA VAL A 8 -55.61 59.63 31.53
C VAL A 8 -55.26 59.52 30.05
N GLY A 9 -54.02 59.63 29.55
CA GLY A 9 -52.67 59.59 30.12
C GLY A 9 -51.90 58.40 29.56
N ARG A 10 -50.82 58.61 28.77
CA ARG A 10 -49.51 57.91 28.86
C ARG A 10 -48.65 57.98 27.59
N ARG A 11 -47.36 58.28 27.88
CA ARG A 11 -46.11 57.68 27.38
C ARG A 11 -45.54 58.16 26.04
N VAL A 12 -44.63 59.13 26.19
CA VAL A 12 -43.43 59.34 25.37
C VAL A 12 -42.53 58.10 25.49
N GLY A 13 -42.31 57.40 24.38
CA GLY A 13 -41.33 56.32 24.27
C GLY A 13 -40.01 56.88 23.72
N TRP A 14 -38.97 56.82 24.54
CA TRP A 14 -37.58 57.04 24.12
C TRP A 14 -37.08 55.79 23.40
N GLY A 15 -36.81 55.90 22.11
CA GLY A 15 -36.13 54.86 21.34
C GLY A 15 -34.62 54.98 21.50
N VAL A 16 -34.04 54.13 22.35
CA VAL A 16 -32.59 53.90 22.42
C VAL A 16 -32.20 53.05 21.21
N ALA A 17 -31.48 53.64 20.25
CA ALA A 17 -30.86 52.90 19.16
C ALA A 17 -29.60 52.18 19.69
N LEU A 18 -29.73 50.88 19.96
CA LEU A 18 -28.61 49.98 20.21
C LEU A 18 -27.91 49.69 18.88
N LEU A 19 -26.76 50.34 18.63
CA LEU A 19 -25.79 49.94 17.61
C LEU A 19 -25.13 48.64 18.08
N ALA A 20 -25.68 47.49 17.67
CA ALA A 20 -25.01 46.21 17.75
C ALA A 20 -23.87 46.19 16.73
N GLY A 21 -22.64 46.40 17.20
CA GLY A 21 -21.43 46.19 16.41
C GLY A 21 -21.30 44.72 16.06
N LEU A 22 -21.68 44.37 14.83
CA LEU A 22 -21.32 43.11 14.19
C LEU A 22 -19.82 43.14 13.88
N THR A 23 -19.02 42.72 14.86
CA THR A 23 -17.64 42.29 14.63
C THR A 23 -17.68 41.08 13.70
N PHE A 24 -17.36 41.31 12.43
CA PHE A 24 -17.00 40.25 11.49
C PHE A 24 -15.74 39.55 12.01
N LEU A 25 -15.92 38.54 12.86
CA LEU A 25 -14.92 37.51 13.13
C LEU A 25 -14.66 36.79 11.81
N SER A 26 -13.66 37.28 11.06
CA SER A 26 -13.07 36.50 9.98
C SER A 26 -12.62 35.17 10.60
N PRO A 27 -13.06 34.00 10.08
CA PRO A 27 -12.54 32.75 10.56
C PRO A 27 -11.04 32.78 10.28
N ALA A 28 -10.24 32.88 11.34
CA ALA A 28 -8.83 32.58 11.24
C ALA A 28 -8.76 31.17 10.65
N ARG A 29 -8.14 31.04 9.47
CA ARG A 29 -7.71 29.73 8.98
C ARG A 29 -6.76 29.22 10.04
N SER A 30 -7.29 28.40 10.95
CA SER A 30 -6.49 27.49 11.72
C SER A 30 -5.94 26.51 10.70
N ASP A 31 -4.76 26.81 10.15
CA ASP A 31 -3.91 25.75 9.62
C ASP A 31 -3.64 24.84 10.83
N ALA A 32 -4.45 23.80 10.94
CA ALA A 32 -4.30 22.82 12.01
C ALA A 32 -2.88 22.28 11.93
N ALA A 33 -2.08 22.53 12.95
CA ALA A 33 -0.71 22.02 13.01
C ALA A 33 -0.74 20.49 12.86
N GLU A 34 0.20 19.94 12.09
CA GLU A 34 0.35 18.49 11.92
C GLU A 34 0.38 17.80 13.29
N PRO A 35 -0.42 16.73 13.51
CA PRO A 35 -0.48 16.08 14.79
C PRO A 35 0.88 15.49 15.13
N ARG A 36 1.39 15.86 16.31
CA ARG A 36 2.65 15.35 16.84
C ARG A 36 2.40 14.08 17.64
N SER A 37 3.19 13.06 17.37
CA SER A 37 3.25 11.80 18.10
C SER A 37 4.62 11.63 18.74
N LYS A 38 4.81 10.52 19.48
CA LYS A 38 6.09 10.19 20.10
C LYS A 38 6.45 8.74 19.79
N VAL A 39 7.75 8.50 19.62
CA VAL A 39 8.36 7.17 19.60
C VAL A 39 9.54 7.18 20.54
N ILE A 40 9.96 6.01 21.00
CA ILE A 40 11.22 5.83 21.70
C ILE A 40 12.20 5.30 20.66
N LEU A 41 13.10 6.16 20.17
CA LEU A 41 14.05 5.84 19.11
C LEU A 41 15.44 5.67 19.69
N ASN A 42 16.03 4.48 19.59
CA ASN A 42 17.31 4.13 20.21
C ASN A 42 17.35 4.43 21.72
N GLY A 43 16.22 4.23 22.42
CA GLY A 43 16.06 4.50 23.84
C GLY A 43 15.70 5.94 24.22
N GLU A 44 15.61 6.85 23.25
CA GLU A 44 15.27 8.27 23.49
C GLU A 44 13.84 8.60 23.06
N LEU A 45 13.10 9.34 23.89
CA LEU A 45 11.75 9.78 23.55
C LEU A 45 11.79 10.94 22.55
N VAL A 46 11.40 10.68 21.30
CA VAL A 46 11.50 11.59 20.16
C VAL A 46 10.11 12.00 19.65
N GLN A 47 9.94 13.30 19.33
CA GLN A 47 8.72 13.78 18.66
C GLN A 47 8.77 13.45 17.17
N VAL A 48 7.65 12.94 16.64
CA VAL A 48 7.51 12.59 15.22
C VAL A 48 6.16 13.02 14.66
N THR A 49 6.04 13.05 13.34
CA THR A 49 4.76 13.12 12.63
C THR A 49 4.66 11.95 11.66
N PHE A 50 3.68 11.06 11.87
CA PHE A 50 3.37 9.97 10.95
C PHE A 50 2.69 10.51 9.69
N ASN A 51 3.24 10.19 8.51
CA ASN A 51 2.65 10.56 7.22
C ASN A 51 1.59 9.52 6.80
N ASP A 52 1.86 8.26 7.11
CA ASP A 52 1.02 7.08 6.94
C ASP A 52 1.32 6.11 8.10
N GLY A 53 0.90 4.84 8.00
CA GLY A 53 1.08 3.87 9.08
C GLY A 53 2.46 3.20 9.11
N ASP A 54 3.33 3.45 8.12
CA ASP A 54 4.66 2.84 8.01
C ASP A 54 5.78 3.86 7.68
N SER A 55 5.50 5.16 7.81
CA SER A 55 6.48 6.23 7.62
C SER A 55 6.19 7.42 8.55
N PHE A 56 7.25 8.01 9.11
CA PHE A 56 7.15 9.24 9.89
C PHE A 56 8.29 10.21 9.60
N ARG A 57 8.12 11.47 10.00
CA ARG A 57 9.17 12.49 10.05
C ARG A 57 9.62 12.73 11.49
N VAL A 58 10.92 12.76 11.71
CA VAL A 58 11.51 13.10 13.01
C VAL A 58 11.48 14.63 13.21
N LEU A 59 10.99 15.09 14.37
CA LEU A 59 10.82 16.52 14.68
C LEU A 59 11.79 17.04 15.75
N SER A 60 12.50 16.15 16.45
CA SER A 60 13.41 16.53 17.56
C SER A 60 14.56 15.54 17.68
N GLY A 61 15.60 15.92 18.44
CA GLY A 61 16.80 15.10 18.64
C GLY A 61 17.76 15.15 17.45
N ASP A 62 18.77 14.29 17.48
CA ASP A 62 19.88 14.30 16.51
C ASP A 62 19.45 13.97 15.09
N LEU A 63 18.35 13.24 14.93
CA LEU A 63 17.76 12.87 13.65
C LEU A 63 16.67 13.85 13.18
N ALA A 64 16.54 15.03 13.80
CA ALA A 64 15.53 16.02 13.44
C ALA A 64 15.56 16.37 11.93
N GLY A 65 14.38 16.31 11.30
CA GLY A 65 14.21 16.54 9.87
C GLY A 65 14.28 15.26 9.02
N ALA A 66 14.84 14.16 9.55
CA ALA A 66 14.89 12.88 8.85
C ALA A 66 13.49 12.35 8.51
N LYS A 67 13.39 11.67 7.37
CA LYS A 67 12.23 10.87 6.99
C LYS A 67 12.54 9.42 7.34
N ALA A 68 11.66 8.74 8.04
CA ALA A 68 11.81 7.34 8.40
C ALA A 68 10.86 6.47 7.56
N ARG A 69 11.37 5.31 7.13
CA ARG A 69 10.58 4.19 6.61
C ARG A 69 10.64 3.06 7.63
N LEU A 70 9.48 2.56 8.03
CA LEU A 70 9.37 1.46 8.97
C LEU A 70 9.60 0.13 8.25
N ALA A 71 10.51 -0.68 8.80
CA ALA A 71 10.96 -1.92 8.19
C ALA A 71 10.06 -3.12 8.57
N GLY A 72 10.06 -4.14 7.70
CA GLY A 72 9.42 -5.43 7.94
C GLY A 72 7.90 -5.49 7.67
N TYR A 73 7.25 -4.36 7.40
CA TYR A 73 5.84 -4.31 7.06
C TYR A 73 5.51 -3.18 6.09
N ASN A 74 4.28 -3.22 5.57
CA ASN A 74 3.74 -2.16 4.75
C ASN A 74 2.27 -1.92 5.10
N THR A 75 1.88 -0.65 5.15
CA THR A 75 0.48 -0.24 5.14
C THR A 75 0.06 0.11 3.72
N LEU A 76 -1.24 0.07 3.46
CA LEU A 76 -1.73 0.54 2.18
C LEU A 76 -1.46 2.03 1.99
N GLU A 77 -1.30 2.43 0.74
CA GLU A 77 -1.02 3.81 0.38
C GLU A 77 -2.10 4.76 0.90
N SER A 78 -1.67 5.75 1.69
CA SER A 78 -2.58 6.67 2.37
C SER A 78 -2.79 7.99 1.60
N TYR A 79 -2.31 8.10 0.36
CA TYR A 79 -2.53 9.28 -0.47
C TYR A 79 -3.85 9.26 -1.24
N GLY A 80 -4.69 8.22 -1.10
CA GLY A 80 -6.08 8.17 -1.54
C GLY A 80 -6.59 6.74 -1.83
N PRO A 81 -7.82 6.59 -2.36
CA PRO A 81 -8.43 5.31 -2.65
C PRO A 81 -7.85 4.65 -3.91
N VAL A 82 -6.64 4.09 -3.77
CA VAL A 82 -5.92 3.51 -4.91
C VAL A 82 -5.93 1.99 -4.96
N HIS A 83 -5.97 1.29 -3.83
CA HIS A 83 -5.93 -0.18 -3.81
C HIS A 83 -7.32 -0.80 -3.96
N GLN A 84 -7.42 -1.97 -4.58
CA GLN A 84 -8.67 -2.74 -4.66
C GLN A 84 -8.40 -4.23 -4.91
N TRP A 85 -9.08 -5.12 -4.18
CA TRP A 85 -9.15 -6.57 -4.43
C TRP A 85 -10.43 -7.16 -3.85
N GLY A 86 -10.77 -8.39 -4.28
CA GLY A 86 -11.97 -9.06 -3.81
C GLY A 86 -13.23 -8.18 -3.96
N SER A 87 -14.05 -8.14 -2.91
CA SER A 87 -15.24 -7.27 -2.88
C SER A 87 -15.00 -5.91 -2.21
N TRP A 88 -13.75 -5.56 -1.88
CA TRP A 88 -13.43 -4.22 -1.36
C TRP A 88 -13.68 -3.15 -2.42
N THR A 89 -14.24 -2.02 -1.99
CA THR A 89 -14.10 -0.76 -2.71
C THR A 89 -12.76 -0.09 -2.35
N ALA A 90 -12.22 0.71 -3.27
CA ALA A 90 -10.97 1.42 -3.00
C ALA A 90 -11.06 2.43 -1.85
N LYS A 91 -12.26 2.96 -1.57
CA LYS A 91 -12.50 3.87 -0.44
C LYS A 91 -12.43 3.15 0.90
N GLU A 92 -12.92 1.92 0.98
CA GLU A 92 -12.87 1.15 2.23
C GLU A 92 -11.43 0.77 2.58
N LEU A 93 -10.64 0.29 1.61
CA LEU A 93 -9.21 0.03 1.82
C LEU A 93 -8.44 1.30 2.20
N TYR A 94 -8.80 2.45 1.63
CA TYR A 94 -8.25 3.74 2.05
C TYR A 94 -8.61 4.11 3.50
N VAL A 95 -9.81 3.79 3.96
CA VAL A 95 -10.17 3.95 5.38
C VAL A 95 -9.26 3.09 6.26
N ILE A 96 -8.94 1.84 5.86
CA ILE A 96 -7.99 1.00 6.59
C ILE A 96 -6.60 1.63 6.65
N ALA A 97 -6.08 2.17 5.53
CA ALA A 97 -4.82 2.91 5.52
C ALA A 97 -4.82 4.09 6.50
N LYS A 98 -5.94 4.83 6.60
CA LYS A 98 -6.09 5.93 7.55
C LYS A 98 -6.24 5.47 8.99
N MET A 99 -6.88 4.33 9.23
CA MET A 99 -6.92 3.72 10.56
C MET A 99 -5.53 3.31 11.02
N ALA A 100 -4.70 2.72 10.14
CA ALA A 100 -3.32 2.38 10.44
C ALA A 100 -2.51 3.62 10.88
N THR A 101 -2.64 4.71 10.11
CA THR A 101 -1.99 5.99 10.42
C THR A 101 -2.45 6.55 11.77
N LEU A 102 -3.77 6.55 12.02
CA LEU A 102 -4.33 7.05 13.27
C LEU A 102 -3.87 6.21 14.48
N HIS A 103 -3.79 4.90 14.30
CA HIS A 103 -3.35 3.97 15.33
C HIS A 103 -1.88 4.18 15.69
N ALA A 104 -1.01 4.25 14.68
CA ALA A 104 0.40 4.55 14.85
C ALA A 104 0.61 5.88 15.62
N ARG A 105 -0.19 6.90 15.29
CA ARG A 105 -0.12 8.22 15.95
C ARG A 105 -0.52 8.23 17.43
N LYS A 106 -1.40 7.33 17.86
CA LYS A 106 -1.93 7.28 19.24
C LYS A 106 -1.02 6.55 20.21
N GLY A 107 -0.19 5.63 19.71
CA GLY A 107 0.74 4.87 20.53
C GLY A 107 2.05 5.61 20.82
N ILE A 108 2.84 5.01 21.70
CA ILE A 108 4.27 5.29 21.85
C ILE A 108 4.96 3.95 21.60
N TRP A 109 5.86 3.93 20.64
CA TRP A 109 6.44 2.70 20.12
C TRP A 109 7.95 2.70 20.34
N GLU A 110 8.46 1.56 20.80
CA GLU A 110 9.89 1.29 20.89
C GLU A 110 10.43 1.01 19.48
N CYS A 111 11.48 1.74 19.12
CA CYS A 111 12.04 1.76 17.79
C CYS A 111 13.56 1.83 17.82
N THR A 112 14.19 1.25 16.82
CA THR A 112 15.65 1.24 16.63
C THR A 112 16.03 1.61 15.20
N THR A 113 17.20 2.22 15.04
CA THR A 113 17.80 2.53 13.73
C THR A 113 19.31 2.62 13.87
N ASP A 114 20.04 2.11 12.89
CA ASP A 114 21.48 2.30 12.71
C ASP A 114 21.82 3.54 11.87
N GLY A 115 20.80 4.20 11.29
CA GLY A 115 20.94 5.37 10.43
C GLY A 115 21.04 5.03 8.94
N ASP A 116 20.99 3.76 8.56
CA ASP A 116 21.00 3.35 7.15
C ASP A 116 19.78 3.91 6.41
N THR A 117 19.96 4.19 5.12
CA THR A 117 18.92 4.80 4.30
C THR A 117 18.49 3.91 3.14
N ASP A 118 17.21 3.97 2.81
CA ASP A 118 16.73 3.42 1.55
C ASP A 118 17.15 4.25 0.33
N THR A 119 16.80 3.78 -0.87
CA THR A 119 17.09 4.45 -2.14
C THR A 119 16.46 5.85 -2.28
N TYR A 120 15.51 6.20 -1.42
CA TYR A 120 14.85 7.50 -1.38
C TYR A 120 15.41 8.42 -0.28
N GLY A 121 16.50 8.01 0.40
CA GLY A 121 17.14 8.76 1.48
C GLY A 121 16.32 8.80 2.77
N ARG A 122 15.39 7.86 2.97
CA ARG A 122 14.68 7.69 4.24
C ARG A 122 15.47 6.76 5.14
N ILE A 123 15.67 7.13 6.40
CA ILE A 123 16.28 6.24 7.39
C ILE A 123 15.40 5.01 7.61
N LEU A 124 16.01 3.85 7.73
CA LEU A 124 15.34 2.60 8.03
C LEU A 124 15.17 2.49 9.55
N VAL A 125 13.93 2.32 9.98
CA VAL A 125 13.58 2.24 11.41
C VAL A 125 12.81 0.95 11.65
N GLU A 126 13.22 0.21 12.66
CA GLU A 126 12.52 -0.97 13.14
C GLU A 126 11.66 -0.58 14.34
N CYS A 127 10.34 -0.81 14.29
CA CYS A 127 9.45 -0.64 15.44
C CYS A 127 8.61 -1.92 15.59
N PRO A 128 9.19 -3.03 16.09
CA PRO A 128 8.59 -4.36 16.01
C PRO A 128 7.21 -4.43 16.67
N GLY A 129 7.02 -3.75 17.81
CA GLY A 129 5.71 -3.72 18.49
C GLY A 129 4.61 -3.00 17.70
N LEU A 130 4.95 -1.95 16.96
CA LEU A 130 4.00 -1.26 16.07
C LEU A 130 3.66 -2.14 14.86
N ALA A 131 4.70 -2.70 14.24
CA ALA A 131 4.58 -3.57 13.06
C ALA A 131 3.66 -4.76 13.35
N GLU A 132 3.95 -5.50 14.41
CA GLU A 132 3.19 -6.69 14.80
C GLU A 132 1.72 -6.34 15.14
N ASP A 133 1.47 -5.25 15.87
CA ASP A 133 0.11 -4.85 16.24
C ASP A 133 -0.71 -4.37 15.02
N LEU A 134 -0.12 -3.60 14.11
CA LEU A 134 -0.79 -3.19 12.87
C LEU A 134 -1.10 -4.40 11.97
N ILE A 135 -0.15 -5.32 11.82
CA ILE A 135 -0.34 -6.54 11.02
C ILE A 135 -1.44 -7.41 11.64
N ARG A 136 -1.36 -7.68 12.96
CA ARG A 136 -2.35 -8.50 13.68
C ARG A 136 -3.76 -7.92 13.53
N ARG A 137 -3.91 -6.60 13.54
CA ARG A 137 -5.20 -5.92 13.33
C ARG A 137 -5.70 -5.97 11.88
N GLY A 138 -4.90 -6.48 10.95
CA GLY A 138 -5.18 -6.42 9.52
C GLY A 138 -5.15 -4.99 8.99
N MET A 139 -4.28 -4.13 9.51
CA MET A 139 -4.07 -2.75 9.03
C MET A 139 -2.78 -2.60 8.22
N ALA A 140 -1.93 -3.63 8.27
CA ALA A 140 -0.69 -3.78 7.54
C ALA A 140 -0.54 -5.23 7.08
N HIS A 141 0.44 -5.47 6.21
CA HIS A 141 0.92 -6.80 5.86
C HIS A 141 2.44 -6.86 6.05
N ALA A 142 2.96 -8.07 6.29
CA ALA A 142 4.39 -8.32 6.32
C ALA A 142 5.02 -7.95 4.97
N LEU A 143 6.25 -7.44 5.01
CA LEU A 143 7.00 -7.03 3.84
C LEU A 143 8.49 -7.27 4.06
N THR A 144 9.12 -7.98 3.13
CA THR A 144 10.54 -7.79 2.79
C THR A 144 10.63 -7.20 1.40
N VAL A 145 11.70 -6.45 1.12
CA VAL A 145 11.96 -5.90 -0.23
C VAL A 145 12.73 -6.90 -1.12
N THR A 146 13.00 -8.08 -0.59
CA THR A 146 13.82 -9.17 -1.15
C THR A 146 12.98 -10.41 -1.43
N ASP A 147 13.61 -11.48 -1.91
CA ASP A 147 12.98 -12.79 -2.09
C ASP A 147 12.84 -13.59 -0.78
N GLU A 148 13.52 -13.15 0.28
CA GLU A 148 13.45 -13.77 1.60
C GLU A 148 12.07 -13.58 2.25
N PRO A 149 11.57 -14.57 3.02
CA PRO A 149 10.34 -14.42 3.77
C PRO A 149 10.47 -13.33 4.85
N GLY A 150 9.32 -12.79 5.25
CA GLY A 150 9.21 -11.85 6.35
C GLY A 150 9.57 -12.44 7.71
N GLU A 151 9.75 -11.56 8.68
CA GLU A 151 10.01 -11.93 10.08
C GLU A 151 8.92 -12.91 10.58
N PRO A 152 9.28 -14.07 11.15
CA PRO A 152 8.30 -15.08 11.57
C PRO A 152 7.19 -14.56 12.49
N ALA A 153 7.50 -13.62 13.38
CA ALA A 153 6.48 -12.99 14.25
C ALA A 153 5.45 -12.19 13.46
N PHE A 154 5.88 -11.49 12.39
CA PHE A 154 5.01 -10.73 11.51
C PHE A 154 4.17 -11.65 10.63
N LEU A 155 4.74 -12.75 10.14
CA LEU A 155 3.99 -13.77 9.38
C LEU A 155 2.93 -14.45 10.25
N ALA A 156 3.27 -14.82 11.48
CA ALA A 156 2.30 -15.36 12.43
C ALA A 156 1.15 -14.39 12.70
N ALA A 157 1.45 -13.10 12.93
CA ALA A 157 0.43 -12.06 13.10
C ALA A 157 -0.44 -11.87 11.85
N GLN A 158 0.16 -11.95 10.65
CA GLN A 158 -0.55 -11.85 9.38
C GLN A 158 -1.51 -13.01 9.19
N HIS A 159 -1.06 -14.25 9.37
CA HIS A 159 -1.90 -15.43 9.27
C HIS A 159 -3.05 -15.41 10.28
N GLU A 160 -2.78 -14.98 11.53
CA GLU A 160 -3.83 -14.78 12.53
C GLU A 160 -4.88 -13.77 12.06
N ALA A 161 -4.45 -12.65 11.46
CA ALA A 161 -5.36 -11.63 10.93
C ALA A 161 -6.16 -12.13 9.72
N MET A 162 -5.54 -12.95 8.86
CA MET A 162 -6.17 -13.55 7.68
C MET A 162 -7.24 -14.56 8.06
N GLU A 163 -6.92 -15.49 8.97
CA GLU A 163 -7.86 -16.49 9.49
C GLU A 163 -9.06 -15.81 10.17
N ALA A 164 -8.80 -14.78 10.97
CA ALA A 164 -9.83 -13.98 11.61
C ALA A 164 -10.51 -12.97 10.67
N LYS A 165 -10.13 -12.92 9.39
CA LYS A 165 -10.67 -12.00 8.36
C LYS A 165 -10.69 -10.55 8.84
N ARG A 166 -9.61 -10.07 9.46
CA ARG A 166 -9.49 -8.71 10.00
C ARG A 166 -8.99 -7.73 8.96
N GLY A 167 -9.57 -6.53 8.94
CA GLY A 167 -9.09 -5.40 8.12
C GLY A 167 -8.85 -5.79 6.66
N LEU A 168 -7.63 -5.63 6.13
CA LEU A 168 -7.25 -5.93 4.75
C LEU A 168 -7.84 -7.25 4.20
N TRP A 169 -7.97 -8.25 5.07
CA TRP A 169 -8.33 -9.63 4.72
C TRP A 169 -9.84 -9.90 4.72
N SER A 170 -10.68 -8.95 5.14
CA SER A 170 -12.11 -9.20 5.37
C SER A 170 -12.91 -9.54 4.11
N HIS A 171 -12.46 -9.09 2.93
CA HIS A 171 -13.17 -9.26 1.64
C HIS A 171 -12.41 -10.14 0.64
N GLY A 172 -11.49 -10.97 1.13
CA GLY A 172 -10.65 -11.83 0.32
C GLY A 172 -9.16 -11.55 0.52
N ILE A 173 -8.36 -12.56 0.22
CA ILE A 173 -6.90 -12.53 0.35
C ILE A 173 -6.34 -12.74 -1.06
N PRO A 174 -5.79 -11.70 -1.72
CA PRO A 174 -5.12 -11.90 -2.99
C PRO A 174 -3.79 -12.62 -2.75
N PRO A 175 -3.34 -13.55 -3.60
CA PRO A 175 -2.01 -14.16 -3.48
C PRO A 175 -0.89 -13.13 -3.35
N PHE A 176 -1.00 -12.01 -4.09
CA PHE A 176 -0.08 -10.89 -4.01
C PHE A 176 -0.81 -9.56 -3.81
N ILE A 177 -0.23 -8.66 -3.02
CA ILE A 177 -0.64 -7.26 -2.93
C ILE A 177 0.22 -6.44 -3.90
N LEU A 178 -0.43 -5.73 -4.83
CA LEU A 178 0.22 -4.72 -5.66
C LEU A 178 0.46 -3.46 -4.82
N THR A 179 1.70 -3.28 -4.37
CA THR A 179 2.08 -2.22 -3.41
C THR A 179 2.66 -0.98 -4.07
N SER A 180 3.32 -1.12 -5.23
CA SER A 180 3.76 0.03 -6.01
C SER A 180 3.57 -0.19 -7.51
N ILE A 181 3.24 0.90 -8.20
CA ILE A 181 3.16 0.95 -9.66
C ILE A 181 4.14 2.00 -10.15
N HIS A 182 4.88 1.67 -11.22
CA HIS A 182 5.78 2.58 -11.91
C HIS A 182 5.46 2.58 -13.41
N SER A 183 5.28 3.75 -14.02
CA SER A 183 5.15 3.88 -15.49
C SER A 183 6.53 3.97 -16.14
N VAL A 184 6.67 3.55 -17.40
CA VAL A 184 7.99 3.57 -18.10
C VAL A 184 8.64 4.95 -18.17
N GLU A 185 7.86 6.02 -18.09
CA GLU A 185 8.38 7.39 -18.07
C GLU A 185 9.03 7.78 -16.74
N GLU A 186 8.86 6.97 -15.70
CA GLU A 186 9.55 7.13 -14.41
C GLU A 186 10.95 6.51 -14.40
N ASP A 187 11.28 5.65 -15.37
CA ASP A 187 12.62 5.07 -15.52
C ASP A 187 13.56 6.04 -16.26
N THR A 188 14.03 7.06 -15.54
CA THR A 188 14.96 8.06 -16.08
C THR A 188 16.41 7.60 -16.16
N GLU A 189 16.73 6.45 -15.53
CA GLU A 189 18.09 5.95 -15.37
C GLU A 189 18.36 4.65 -16.14
N GLY A 190 17.33 4.09 -16.80
CA GLY A 190 17.43 2.89 -17.64
C GLY A 190 17.59 1.61 -16.82
N HIS A 191 17.05 1.56 -15.61
CA HIS A 191 17.13 0.41 -14.71
C HIS A 191 16.01 -0.63 -14.95
N GLY A 192 15.10 -0.35 -15.87
CA GLY A 192 13.91 -1.16 -16.11
C GLY A 192 12.76 -0.72 -15.20
N THR A 193 11.56 -0.79 -15.74
CA THR A 193 10.33 -0.41 -15.04
C THR A 193 9.60 -1.65 -14.54
N TYR A 194 9.23 -1.63 -13.25
CA TYR A 194 8.48 -2.73 -12.65
C TYR A 194 7.41 -2.22 -11.70
N ASN A 195 6.35 -3.00 -11.55
CA ASN A 195 5.43 -2.93 -10.42
C ASN A 195 5.92 -3.83 -9.28
N ARG A 196 5.66 -3.47 -8.02
CA ARG A 196 6.00 -4.33 -6.87
C ARG A 196 4.80 -5.14 -6.41
N LEU A 197 5.00 -6.44 -6.36
CA LEU A 197 4.08 -7.40 -5.76
C LEU A 197 4.67 -7.86 -4.43
N VAL A 198 3.81 -8.09 -3.44
CA VAL A 198 4.19 -8.63 -2.14
C VAL A 198 3.34 -9.85 -1.87
N SER A 199 3.99 -11.00 -1.68
CA SER A 199 3.34 -12.26 -1.36
C SER A 199 2.58 -12.14 -0.05
N THR A 200 1.32 -12.56 -0.06
CA THR A 200 0.54 -12.64 1.18
C THR A 200 0.78 -13.94 1.94
N GLU A 201 1.47 -14.90 1.32
CA GLU A 201 1.88 -16.15 1.97
C GLU A 201 3.00 -15.88 2.99
N ASP A 202 4.00 -15.10 2.61
CA ASP A 202 5.23 -14.98 3.40
C ASP A 202 5.91 -13.61 3.31
N GLY A 203 5.26 -12.61 2.71
CA GLY A 203 5.71 -11.22 2.73
C GLY A 203 6.90 -10.89 1.82
N HIS A 204 7.41 -11.84 1.04
CA HIS A 204 8.50 -11.55 0.10
C HIS A 204 8.02 -10.64 -1.04
N SER A 205 8.93 -9.87 -1.63
CA SER A 205 8.64 -8.99 -2.75
C SER A 205 9.04 -9.60 -4.09
N MET A 206 8.21 -9.40 -5.10
CA MET A 206 8.54 -9.67 -6.50
C MET A 206 8.50 -8.40 -7.34
N LYS A 207 9.36 -8.36 -8.36
CA LYS A 207 9.29 -7.35 -9.42
C LYS A 207 8.47 -7.88 -10.58
N TRP A 208 7.35 -7.22 -10.87
CA TRP A 208 6.57 -7.44 -12.08
C TRP A 208 7.03 -6.45 -13.16
N GLN A 209 8.02 -6.88 -13.94
CA GLN A 209 8.65 -6.08 -15.00
C GLN A 209 7.68 -5.83 -16.15
N HIS A 210 7.72 -4.64 -16.74
CA HIS A 210 6.91 -4.31 -17.92
C HIS A 210 7.43 -3.10 -18.70
N TYR A 211 6.88 -2.92 -19.91
CA TYR A 211 7.15 -1.76 -20.78
C TYR A 211 5.93 -0.83 -20.94
N ASN A 212 4.95 -0.97 -20.05
CA ASN A 212 3.71 -0.22 -20.12
C ASN A 212 3.88 1.24 -19.68
N LYS A 213 3.32 2.15 -20.49
CA LYS A 213 3.02 3.51 -20.07
C LYS A 213 1.62 3.56 -19.47
N TYR A 214 1.51 3.94 -18.20
CA TYR A 214 0.23 4.07 -17.54
C TYR A 214 -0.30 5.50 -17.61
N SER A 215 -1.59 5.64 -17.90
CA SER A 215 -2.24 6.96 -17.86
C SER A 215 -2.48 7.38 -16.40
N GLU A 216 -2.62 8.68 -16.14
CA GLU A 216 -3.08 9.15 -14.83
C GLU A 216 -4.47 8.55 -14.53
N CYS A 217 -4.65 8.05 -13.31
CA CYS A 217 -5.89 7.41 -12.84
C CYS A 217 -6.24 6.08 -13.53
N SER A 218 -5.34 5.44 -14.28
CA SER A 218 -5.60 4.10 -14.81
C SER A 218 -5.52 3.05 -13.71
N LYS A 219 -6.49 2.13 -13.69
CA LYS A 219 -6.48 0.96 -12.81
C LYS A 219 -5.60 -0.12 -13.40
N VAL A 220 -4.51 -0.44 -12.72
CA VAL A 220 -3.60 -1.53 -13.08
C VAL A 220 -3.90 -2.70 -12.15
N CYS A 221 -4.07 -3.89 -12.70
CA CYS A 221 -4.39 -5.10 -11.94
C CYS A 221 -3.35 -6.17 -12.22
N PHE A 222 -2.90 -6.82 -11.16
CA PHE A 222 -2.23 -8.11 -11.26
C PHE A 222 -3.29 -9.18 -11.53
N MET A 223 -3.05 -9.99 -12.55
CA MET A 223 -4.02 -10.97 -13.06
C MET A 223 -3.66 -12.37 -12.58
N GLU A 224 -4.69 -13.17 -12.37
CA GLU A 224 -4.62 -14.57 -11.99
C GLU A 224 -5.41 -15.42 -12.98
N TYR A 225 -4.89 -16.61 -13.29
CA TYR A 225 -5.48 -17.54 -14.25
C TYR A 225 -5.80 -18.86 -13.54
N GLU A 226 -6.90 -19.48 -13.94
CA GLU A 226 -7.22 -20.84 -13.48
C GLU A 226 -6.19 -21.82 -14.07
N VAL A 227 -5.62 -22.67 -13.22
CA VAL A 227 -4.58 -23.63 -13.62
C VAL A 227 -5.21 -24.97 -13.96
N ASP A 228 -4.96 -25.46 -15.18
CA ASP A 228 -5.25 -26.84 -15.57
C ASP A 228 -4.05 -27.74 -15.20
N PRO A 229 -4.20 -28.67 -14.24
CA PRO A 229 -3.10 -29.54 -13.83
C PRO A 229 -2.57 -30.43 -14.96
N SER A 230 -3.39 -30.77 -15.96
CA SER A 230 -2.94 -31.56 -17.11
C SER A 230 -2.00 -30.77 -18.02
N LYS A 231 -2.27 -29.47 -18.20
CA LYS A 231 -1.41 -28.55 -18.95
C LYS A 231 -0.07 -28.31 -18.27
N VAL A 232 -0.07 -28.25 -16.95
CA VAL A 232 1.17 -28.18 -16.16
C VAL A 232 2.08 -29.38 -16.48
N GLU A 233 1.55 -30.61 -16.44
CA GLU A 233 2.35 -31.81 -16.74
C GLU A 233 2.88 -31.81 -18.18
N GLU A 234 2.04 -31.42 -19.14
CA GLU A 234 2.44 -31.30 -20.55
C GLU A 234 3.61 -30.33 -20.71
N VAL A 235 3.49 -29.13 -20.15
CA VAL A 235 4.54 -28.09 -20.20
C VAL A 235 5.80 -28.54 -19.49
N MET A 236 5.70 -29.17 -18.31
CA MET A 236 6.87 -29.73 -17.62
C MET A 236 7.62 -30.74 -18.49
N ALA A 237 6.89 -31.66 -19.14
CA ALA A 237 7.48 -32.66 -20.02
C ALA A 237 8.14 -32.06 -21.26
N GLU A 238 7.65 -30.92 -21.75
CA GLU A 238 8.27 -30.16 -22.84
C GLU A 238 9.51 -29.40 -22.38
N LEU A 239 9.45 -28.69 -21.26
CA LEU A 239 10.58 -27.95 -20.69
C LEU A 239 11.78 -28.86 -20.38
N ARG A 240 11.53 -30.08 -19.90
CA ARG A 240 12.58 -31.09 -19.67
C ARG A 240 13.33 -31.48 -20.94
N LYS A 241 12.77 -31.22 -22.13
CA LYS A 241 13.38 -31.52 -23.43
C LYS A 241 13.90 -30.27 -24.13
N ASP A 242 13.64 -29.08 -23.59
CA ASP A 242 13.99 -27.82 -24.23
C ASP A 242 15.43 -27.41 -23.91
N ILE A 243 16.29 -27.55 -24.93
CA ILE A 243 17.72 -27.22 -24.84
C ILE A 243 17.97 -25.72 -24.58
N ALA A 244 17.02 -24.84 -24.88
CA ALA A 244 17.20 -23.39 -24.72
C ALA A 244 17.16 -22.95 -23.26
N VAL A 245 16.48 -23.72 -22.40
CA VAL A 245 16.35 -23.46 -20.96
C VAL A 245 16.90 -24.60 -20.10
N ALA A 246 17.56 -25.59 -20.70
CA ALA A 246 18.09 -26.76 -20.01
C ALA A 246 18.96 -26.40 -18.80
N SER A 247 19.85 -25.40 -18.90
CA SER A 247 20.69 -24.96 -17.78
C SER A 247 19.92 -24.43 -16.57
N ILE A 248 18.68 -23.96 -16.79
CA ILE A 248 17.78 -23.45 -15.75
C ILE A 248 16.91 -24.59 -15.20
N ILE A 249 16.45 -25.48 -16.08
CA ILE A 249 15.45 -26.52 -15.75
C ILE A 249 16.08 -27.80 -15.20
N GLU A 250 17.22 -28.26 -15.74
CA GLU A 250 17.88 -29.51 -15.31
C GLU A 250 18.22 -29.56 -13.81
N PRO A 251 18.66 -28.46 -13.16
CA PRO A 251 18.95 -28.46 -11.73
C PRO A 251 17.72 -28.62 -10.82
N LEU A 252 16.51 -28.35 -11.34
CA LEU A 252 15.27 -28.42 -10.55
C LEU A 252 14.78 -29.87 -10.44
N ASP A 253 14.40 -30.31 -9.25
CA ASP A 253 13.65 -31.55 -9.08
C ASP A 253 12.21 -31.41 -9.60
N ASP A 254 11.49 -32.52 -9.76
CA ASP A 254 10.14 -32.49 -10.36
C ASP A 254 9.14 -31.72 -9.50
N ALA A 255 9.31 -31.72 -8.16
CA ALA A 255 8.43 -30.98 -7.26
C ALA A 255 8.62 -29.46 -7.41
N THR A 256 9.87 -29.00 -7.49
CA THR A 256 10.22 -27.60 -7.68
C THR A 256 9.84 -27.12 -9.08
N LEU A 257 10.12 -27.92 -10.11
CA LEU A 257 9.69 -27.62 -11.47
C LEU A 257 8.16 -27.53 -11.57
N ARG A 258 7.43 -28.45 -10.93
CA ARG A 258 5.96 -28.39 -10.88
C ARG A 258 5.48 -27.10 -10.23
N LYS A 259 6.01 -26.76 -9.05
CA LYS A 259 5.65 -25.53 -8.35
C LYS A 259 5.91 -24.29 -9.21
N LEU A 260 7.06 -24.25 -9.90
CA LEU A 260 7.40 -23.17 -10.83
C LEU A 260 6.39 -23.07 -11.97
N VAL A 261 6.07 -24.19 -12.63
CA VAL A 261 5.17 -24.21 -13.79
C VAL A 261 3.73 -23.89 -13.37
N GLU A 262 3.27 -24.38 -12.22
CA GLU A 262 1.96 -24.02 -11.64
C GLU A 262 1.88 -22.54 -11.28
N GLY A 263 2.93 -22.01 -10.62
CA GLY A 263 3.03 -20.59 -10.29
C GLY A 263 3.02 -19.71 -11.54
N PHE A 264 3.82 -20.08 -12.55
CA PHE A 264 3.82 -19.38 -13.83
C PHE A 264 2.48 -19.49 -14.55
N ALA A 265 1.86 -20.67 -14.62
CA ALA A 265 0.54 -20.83 -15.24
C ALA A 265 -0.51 -19.94 -14.59
N ARG A 266 -0.46 -19.80 -13.26
CA ARG A 266 -1.40 -19.00 -12.48
C ARG A 266 -1.17 -17.49 -12.61
N PHE A 267 0.07 -17.05 -12.78
CA PHE A 267 0.43 -15.63 -12.61
C PHE A 267 1.16 -15.00 -13.80
N HIS A 268 1.57 -15.81 -14.78
CA HIS A 268 2.47 -15.44 -15.87
C HIS A 268 3.72 -14.68 -15.38
N LEU A 269 4.26 -15.12 -14.25
CA LEU A 269 5.42 -14.53 -13.61
C LEU A 269 6.28 -15.63 -12.98
N VAL A 270 7.58 -15.63 -13.27
CA VAL A 270 8.55 -16.53 -12.64
C VAL A 270 8.98 -15.96 -11.28
N ASP A 271 8.85 -16.78 -10.24
CA ASP A 271 9.20 -16.44 -8.86
C ASP A 271 10.57 -17.05 -8.46
N ARG A 272 10.82 -17.16 -7.15
CA ARG A 272 12.11 -17.46 -6.53
C ARG A 272 12.54 -18.92 -6.58
N GLU A 273 11.74 -19.82 -7.16
CA GLU A 273 12.14 -21.21 -7.46
C GLU A 273 13.36 -21.26 -8.40
N VAL A 274 13.64 -20.17 -9.12
CA VAL A 274 14.79 -20.03 -10.03
C VAL A 274 15.68 -18.87 -9.58
N PRO A 275 17.03 -18.97 -9.75
CA PRO A 275 17.95 -17.89 -9.48
C PRO A 275 17.54 -16.58 -10.18
N LYS A 276 17.71 -15.46 -9.47
CA LYS A 276 17.23 -14.15 -9.92
C LYS A 276 17.68 -13.77 -11.34
N ASP A 277 18.91 -14.10 -11.70
CA ASP A 277 19.50 -13.77 -13.01
C ASP A 277 18.90 -14.57 -14.17
N ASP A 278 18.24 -15.69 -13.87
CA ASP A 278 17.61 -16.57 -14.88
C ASP A 278 16.10 -16.29 -15.05
N ARG A 279 15.47 -15.56 -14.11
CA ARG A 279 14.01 -15.37 -14.07
C ARG A 279 13.47 -14.67 -15.31
N ASP A 280 14.08 -13.58 -15.75
CA ASP A 280 13.61 -12.82 -16.92
C ASP A 280 13.71 -13.64 -18.21
N THR A 281 14.80 -14.41 -18.35
CA THR A 281 15.02 -15.33 -19.48
C THR A 281 13.95 -16.41 -19.49
N LEU A 282 13.73 -17.09 -18.37
CA LEU A 282 12.73 -18.15 -18.25
C LEU A 282 11.31 -17.60 -18.42
N ASN A 283 11.00 -16.44 -17.84
CA ASN A 283 9.71 -15.78 -17.97
C ASN A 283 9.40 -15.48 -19.44
N THR A 284 10.36 -14.89 -20.16
CA THR A 284 10.23 -14.62 -21.60
C THR A 284 9.98 -15.91 -22.39
N HIS A 285 10.70 -16.98 -22.05
CA HIS A 285 10.54 -18.28 -22.70
C HIS A 285 9.15 -18.88 -22.45
N LEU A 286 8.68 -18.89 -21.21
CA LEU A 286 7.36 -19.41 -20.83
C LEU A 286 6.20 -18.57 -21.38
N MET A 287 6.38 -17.25 -21.58
CA MET A 287 5.41 -16.44 -22.32
C MET A 287 5.23 -16.92 -23.77
N GLY A 288 6.26 -17.55 -24.36
CA GLY A 288 6.13 -18.24 -25.64
C GLY A 288 5.16 -19.42 -25.60
N TYR A 289 5.07 -20.14 -24.48
CA TYR A 289 4.10 -21.21 -24.25
C TYR A 289 2.68 -20.65 -24.09
N VAL A 290 2.53 -19.54 -23.36
CA VAL A 290 1.25 -18.81 -23.27
C VAL A 290 0.75 -18.41 -24.67
N SER A 291 1.63 -17.86 -25.51
CA SER A 291 1.27 -17.44 -26.88
C SER A 291 0.81 -18.59 -27.80
N LYS A 292 1.15 -19.84 -27.45
CA LYS A 292 0.74 -21.06 -28.16
C LYS A 292 -0.50 -21.71 -27.56
N GLY A 293 -1.03 -21.18 -26.46
CA GLY A 293 -2.15 -21.79 -25.71
C GLY A 293 -1.75 -23.00 -24.88
N SER A 294 -0.46 -23.21 -24.58
CA SER A 294 0.02 -24.39 -23.84
C SER A 294 -0.50 -24.47 -22.40
N PHE A 295 -0.89 -23.33 -21.82
CA PHE A 295 -1.49 -23.25 -20.48
C PHE A 295 -3.04 -23.24 -20.49
N GLY A 296 -3.66 -23.44 -21.66
CA GLY A 296 -5.11 -23.41 -21.84
C GLY A 296 -5.66 -22.01 -22.14
N ASP A 297 -6.99 -21.92 -22.15
CA ASP A 297 -7.76 -20.73 -22.55
C ASP A 297 -8.44 -20.03 -21.36
N ALA A 298 -7.88 -20.17 -20.16
CA ALA A 298 -8.45 -19.57 -18.96
C ALA A 298 -8.45 -18.04 -19.06
N GLU A 299 -9.60 -17.43 -18.78
CA GLU A 299 -9.73 -15.96 -18.78
C GLU A 299 -9.05 -15.35 -17.54
N PRO A 300 -8.32 -14.22 -17.70
CA PRO A 300 -7.64 -13.57 -16.60
C PRO A 300 -8.63 -12.96 -15.60
N GLN A 301 -8.38 -13.18 -14.32
CA GLN A 301 -9.15 -12.60 -13.22
C GLN A 301 -8.31 -11.58 -12.46
N ALA A 302 -8.87 -10.41 -12.18
CA ALA A 302 -8.16 -9.38 -11.43
C ALA A 302 -8.00 -9.81 -9.96
N SER A 303 -6.76 -9.91 -9.49
CA SER A 303 -6.43 -10.36 -8.14
C SER A 303 -6.23 -9.17 -7.19
N SER A 304 -5.20 -8.34 -7.46
CA SER A 304 -4.91 -7.12 -6.72
C SER A 304 -4.68 -5.97 -7.68
N CYS A 305 -5.39 -4.87 -7.46
CA CYS A 305 -5.33 -3.69 -8.32
C CYS A 305 -4.91 -2.45 -7.57
N MET A 306 -4.28 -1.53 -8.29
CA MET A 306 -3.90 -0.22 -7.78
C MET A 306 -4.08 0.86 -8.88
N ILE A 307 -4.49 2.06 -8.48
CA ILE A 307 -4.63 3.20 -9.39
C ILE A 307 -3.25 3.87 -9.59
N HIS A 308 -2.81 3.95 -10.84
CA HIS A 308 -1.57 4.63 -11.22
C HIS A 308 -1.70 6.15 -11.17
N ILE A 309 -0.78 6.80 -10.44
CA ILE A 309 -0.71 8.26 -10.31
C ILE A 309 0.75 8.68 -10.13
N ASP A 310 1.18 9.60 -10.98
CA ASP A 310 2.49 10.26 -10.89
C ASP A 310 2.70 10.85 -9.49
N PHE A 311 3.88 10.66 -8.92
CA PHE A 311 4.22 11.13 -7.58
C PHE A 311 3.90 12.62 -7.33
N LYS A 312 4.14 13.50 -8.31
CA LYS A 312 3.87 14.95 -8.24
C LYS A 312 2.38 15.27 -8.11
N ARG A 313 1.52 14.31 -8.43
CA ARG A 313 0.05 14.43 -8.45
C ARG A 313 -0.62 13.70 -7.28
N ARG A 314 0.14 13.07 -6.37
CA ARG A 314 -0.40 12.37 -5.19
C ARG A 314 -0.80 13.31 -4.05
N PHE A 315 -0.12 14.45 -3.92
CA PHE A 315 -0.26 15.38 -2.80
C PHE A 315 -0.49 16.83 -3.24
N GLY A 316 -0.86 17.70 -2.29
CA GLY A 316 -1.00 19.14 -2.53
C GLY A 316 -2.23 19.56 -3.34
N THR A 317 -2.24 20.81 -3.79
CA THR A 317 -3.39 21.42 -4.52
C THR A 317 -3.58 20.88 -5.93
N GLY A 318 -2.51 20.35 -6.55
CA GLY A 318 -2.52 19.73 -7.86
C GLY A 318 -2.88 18.24 -7.86
N ARG A 319 -3.47 17.72 -6.78
CA ARG A 319 -3.76 16.29 -6.61
C ARG A 319 -4.73 15.76 -7.68
N ALA A 320 -4.43 14.57 -8.20
CA ALA A 320 -5.20 13.90 -9.25
C ALA A 320 -6.69 13.74 -8.87
N ALA A 321 -7.57 13.76 -9.88
CA ALA A 321 -9.02 13.77 -9.65
C ALA A 321 -9.53 12.46 -9.02
N CYS A 322 -8.97 11.31 -9.40
CA CYS A 322 -9.34 10.00 -8.85
C CYS A 322 -8.96 9.80 -7.37
N LEU A 323 -8.18 10.72 -6.78
CA LEU A 323 -7.83 10.67 -5.37
C LEU A 323 -8.82 11.39 -4.45
N LYS A 324 -9.80 12.10 -5.03
CA LYS A 324 -10.76 12.95 -4.34
C LYS A 324 -12.03 12.21 -3.94
#